data_AF-A0A534B553-F1
#
_entry.id   AF-A0A534B553-F1
#
_cell.length_a   1.000
_cell.length_b   1.000
_cell.length_c   1.000
_cell.angle_alpha   90.00
_cell.angle_beta   90.00
_cell.angle_gamma   90.00
#
_symmetry.space_group_name_H-M   'P 1'
#
loop_
_entity.id
_entity.type
_entity.pdbx_description
1 polymer ?
#
loop_
_entity_poly.entity_id
_entity_poly.type
_entity_poly.pdbx_seq_one_letter_code
_entity_poly.pdbx_strand_id
1 'polypeptide(L)'
;AADAVVTTASVPGRPAPKIILRAAVERMRPGSVIVDIAAEQGGNCELTRAGETVEHRGVKIVGPVNLPGELAYNASEMYARNLLNFLKPALAKGELAIDWNDEVFAQSCLTHAGQIKHEPTAKALQGNKG
;
A
#
# COMPACT_ATOMS: atom_id res chain seq x y z
N ALA A 1 -4.28 27.16 -11.93
CA ALA A 1 -4.99 26.29 -10.95
C ALA A 1 -5.24 24.94 -11.61
N ALA A 2 -5.13 23.84 -10.86
CA ALA A 2 -5.38 22.48 -11.35
C ALA A 2 -6.87 22.13 -11.20
N ASP A 3 -7.42 21.41 -12.17
CA ASP A 3 -8.81 20.91 -12.15
C ASP A 3 -8.88 19.46 -11.61
N ALA A 4 -7.80 18.70 -11.76
CA ALA A 4 -7.65 17.37 -11.19
C ALA A 4 -6.29 17.24 -10.51
N VAL A 5 -6.27 16.64 -9.33
CA VAL A 5 -5.05 16.36 -8.55
C VAL A 5 -5.04 14.90 -8.16
N VAL A 6 -3.94 14.20 -8.42
CA VAL A 6 -3.73 12.82 -7.98
C VAL A 6 -2.57 12.81 -6.99
N THR A 7 -2.80 12.26 -5.80
CA THR A 7 -1.78 12.15 -4.76
C THR A 7 -1.44 10.69 -4.49
N THR A 8 -0.14 10.40 -4.38
CA THR A 8 0.41 9.04 -4.30
C THR A 8 1.47 8.89 -3.22
N ALA A 9 1.69 9.93 -2.40
CA ALA A 9 2.79 9.93 -1.45
C ALA A 9 2.46 8.97 -0.28
N SER A 10 3.13 7.82 -0.26
CA SER A 10 2.99 6.79 0.77
C SER A 10 4.36 6.45 1.33
N VAL A 11 4.48 6.43 2.66
CA VAL A 11 5.69 6.05 3.38
C VAL A 11 5.38 4.76 4.14
N PRO A 12 6.06 3.63 3.83
CA PRO A 12 5.82 2.37 4.50
C PRO A 12 5.91 2.49 6.02
N GLY A 13 4.91 1.93 6.72
CA GLY A 13 4.87 1.91 8.19
C GLY A 13 4.56 3.25 8.86
N ARG A 14 4.16 4.28 8.11
CA ARG A 14 3.76 5.58 8.66
C ARG A 14 2.45 6.07 8.03
N PRO A 15 1.68 6.94 8.73
CA PRO A 15 0.55 7.62 8.11
C PRO A 15 1.00 8.43 6.89
N ALA A 16 0.12 8.53 5.90
CA ALA A 16 0.35 9.37 4.73
C ALA A 16 0.55 10.83 5.15
N PRO A 17 1.56 11.55 4.60
CA PRO A 17 1.79 12.94 4.94
C PRO A 17 0.63 13.83 4.44
N LYS A 18 0.18 14.78 5.26
CA LYS A 18 -0.84 15.76 4.89
C LYS A 18 -0.23 16.88 4.05
N ILE A 19 -0.25 16.69 2.74
CA ILE A 19 0.30 17.63 1.76
C ILE A 19 -0.78 18.61 1.30
N ILE A 20 -2.01 18.13 1.13
CA ILE A 20 -3.15 18.96 0.73
C ILE A 20 -3.98 19.31 1.97
N LEU A 21 -3.74 20.51 2.49
CA LEU A 21 -4.50 21.05 3.62
C LEU A 21 -5.92 21.46 3.17
N ARG A 22 -6.89 21.45 4.08
CA ARG A 22 -8.27 21.91 3.86
C ARG A 22 -8.30 23.30 3.22
N ALA A 23 -7.48 24.22 3.73
CA ALA A 23 -7.39 25.59 3.21
C ALA A 23 -6.93 25.64 1.73
N ALA A 24 -6.13 24.67 1.29
CA ALA A 24 -5.75 24.55 -0.11
C ALA A 24 -6.92 24.06 -0.96
N VAL A 25 -7.68 23.07 -0.48
CA VAL A 25 -8.89 22.57 -1.16
C VAL A 25 -9.93 23.68 -1.32
N GLU A 26 -10.13 24.50 -0.29
CA GLU A 26 -11.10 25.60 -0.32
C GLU A 26 -10.76 26.72 -1.31
N ARG A 27 -9.50 26.77 -1.78
CA ARG A 27 -9.05 27.71 -2.82
C ARG A 27 -9.11 27.10 -4.22
N MET A 28 -9.48 25.83 -4.35
CA MET A 28 -9.69 25.20 -5.66
C MET A 28 -10.99 25.68 -6.29
N ARG A 29 -11.05 25.58 -7.62
CA ARG A 29 -12.27 25.91 -8.36
C ARG A 29 -13.36 24.86 -8.07
N PRO A 30 -14.62 25.25 -7.82
CA PRO A 30 -15.73 24.30 -7.83
C PRO A 30 -15.75 23.49 -9.13
N GLY A 31 -16.01 22.19 -9.03
CA GLY A 31 -15.89 21.20 -10.11
C GLY A 31 -14.55 20.47 -10.12
N SER A 32 -13.55 20.90 -9.33
CA SER A 32 -12.25 20.22 -9.26
C SER A 32 -12.35 18.86 -8.56
N VAL A 33 -11.40 17.96 -8.84
CA VAL A 33 -11.34 16.62 -8.25
C VAL A 33 -9.96 16.33 -7.67
N ILE A 34 -9.92 15.71 -6.49
CA ILE A 34 -8.73 15.12 -5.87
C ILE A 34 -8.93 13.61 -5.83
N VAL A 35 -7.96 12.85 -6.33
CA VAL A 35 -7.90 11.39 -6.15
C VAL A 35 -6.71 11.09 -5.24
N ASP A 36 -6.99 10.55 -4.06
CA ASP A 36 -6.00 10.28 -3.03
C ASP A 36 -5.69 8.80 -2.94
N ILE A 37 -4.67 8.35 -3.66
CA ILE A 37 -4.29 6.93 -3.75
C ILE A 37 -3.74 6.42 -2.39
N ALA A 38 -3.31 7.31 -1.49
CA ALA A 38 -2.83 6.96 -0.16
C ALA A 38 -3.97 6.92 0.89
N ALA A 39 -5.24 6.90 0.49
CA ALA A 39 -6.39 6.98 1.39
C ALA A 39 -6.39 5.92 2.50
N GLU A 40 -5.99 4.68 2.20
CA GLU A 40 -5.88 3.58 3.18
C GLU A 40 -4.87 3.86 4.29
N GLN A 41 -3.84 4.68 4.04
CA GLN A 41 -2.86 5.10 5.05
C GLN A 41 -3.23 6.46 5.69
N GLY A 42 -4.48 6.89 5.53
CA GLY A 42 -5.00 8.15 6.05
C GLY A 42 -5.08 9.28 5.01
N GLY A 43 -4.51 9.10 3.82
CA GLY A 43 -4.59 10.04 2.69
C GLY A 43 -3.67 11.26 2.79
N ASN A 44 -3.21 11.74 1.63
CA ASN A 44 -2.45 12.97 1.50
C ASN A 44 -3.27 14.27 1.63
N CYS A 45 -4.59 14.19 1.51
CA CYS A 45 -5.49 15.32 1.75
C CYS A 45 -6.12 15.24 3.16
N GLU A 46 -6.24 16.37 3.84
CA GLU A 46 -6.88 16.45 5.17
C GLU A 46 -8.37 16.04 5.14
N LEU A 47 -9.01 16.16 3.98
CA LEU A 47 -10.43 15.86 3.79
C LEU A 47 -10.69 14.42 3.32
N THR A 48 -9.64 13.65 3.03
CA THR A 48 -9.78 12.27 2.55
C THR A 48 -10.43 11.39 3.59
N ARG A 49 -11.39 10.58 3.14
CA ARG A 49 -11.96 9.46 3.88
C ARG A 49 -11.79 8.20 3.05
N ALA A 50 -11.18 7.19 3.65
CA ALA A 50 -10.92 5.92 2.96
C ALA A 50 -12.25 5.24 2.60
N GLY A 51 -12.39 4.87 1.32
CA GLY A 51 -13.55 4.19 0.76
C GLY A 51 -14.68 5.14 0.34
N GLU A 52 -14.51 6.45 0.50
CA GLU A 52 -15.56 7.43 0.23
C GLU A 52 -15.15 8.44 -0.84
N THR A 53 -16.15 9.01 -1.50
CA THR A 53 -16.01 10.28 -2.24
C THR A 53 -16.66 11.39 -1.42
N VAL A 54 -15.82 12.27 -0.86
CA VAL A 54 -16.26 13.43 -0.08
C VAL A 54 -16.42 14.63 -1.01
N GLU A 55 -17.47 15.41 -0.86
CA GLU A 55 -17.60 16.71 -1.53
C GLU A 55 -17.41 17.85 -0.51
N HIS A 56 -16.52 18.80 -0.83
CA HIS A 56 -16.27 19.98 0.00
C HIS A 56 -16.17 21.24 -0.87
N ARG A 57 -17.11 22.19 -0.68
CA ARG A 57 -17.19 23.45 -1.45
C ARG A 57 -17.13 23.26 -2.98
N GLY A 58 -17.82 22.23 -3.48
CA GLY A 58 -17.86 21.89 -4.90
C GLY A 58 -16.62 21.18 -5.42
N VAL A 59 -15.66 20.81 -4.57
CA VAL A 59 -14.51 19.96 -4.93
C VAL A 59 -14.80 18.53 -4.48
N LYS A 60 -14.58 17.54 -5.35
CA LYS A 60 -14.72 16.12 -4.99
C LYS A 60 -13.37 15.56 -4.55
N ILE A 61 -13.34 14.82 -3.45
CA ILE A 61 -12.16 14.15 -2.90
C ILE A 61 -12.47 12.66 -2.86
N VAL A 62 -11.87 11.90 -3.77
CA VAL A 62 -12.03 10.47 -3.93
C VAL A 62 -10.92 9.77 -3.16
N GLY A 63 -11.27 8.99 -2.14
CA GLY A 63 -10.33 8.17 -1.38
C GLY A 63 -10.53 6.69 -1.66
N PRO A 64 -10.10 6.16 -2.82
CA PRO A 64 -10.30 4.74 -3.14
C PRO A 64 -9.53 3.84 -2.17
N VAL A 65 -10.06 2.64 -1.93
CA VAL A 65 -9.42 1.57 -1.16
C VAL A 65 -9.33 0.34 -2.02
N ASN A 66 -8.30 -0.49 -1.85
CA ASN A 66 -8.06 -1.66 -2.68
C ASN A 66 -8.18 -1.37 -4.20
N LEU A 67 -7.58 -0.27 -4.68
CA LEU A 67 -7.62 0.12 -6.09
C LEU A 67 -7.18 -1.01 -7.06
N PRO A 68 -6.18 -1.87 -6.74
CA PRO A 68 -5.86 -3.03 -7.57
C PRO A 68 -7.03 -4.01 -7.73
N GLY A 69 -7.90 -4.12 -6.72
CA GLY A 69 -9.11 -4.94 -6.77
C GLY A 69 -10.13 -4.47 -7.81
N GLU A 70 -10.15 -3.18 -8.17
CA GLU A 70 -11.00 -2.65 -9.25
C GLU A 70 -10.53 -3.10 -10.64
N LEU A 71 -9.27 -3.53 -10.77
CA LEU A 71 -8.65 -4.07 -11.99
C LEU A 71 -8.22 -5.52 -11.81
N ALA A 72 -9.09 -6.33 -11.20
CA ALA A 72 -8.79 -7.68 -10.71
C ALA A 72 -8.07 -8.59 -11.72
N TYR A 73 -8.45 -8.57 -13.00
CA TYR A 73 -7.81 -9.39 -14.03
C TYR A 73 -6.31 -9.06 -14.19
N ASN A 74 -5.99 -7.79 -14.46
CA ASN A 74 -4.62 -7.35 -14.67
C ASN A 74 -3.81 -7.44 -13.37
N ALA A 75 -4.42 -7.10 -12.23
CA ALA A 75 -3.79 -7.22 -10.92
C ALA A 75 -3.40 -8.68 -10.63
N SER A 76 -4.30 -9.63 -10.92
CA SER A 76 -4.06 -11.07 -10.74
C SER A 76 -2.95 -11.57 -11.65
N GLU A 77 -2.95 -11.19 -12.93
CA GLU A 77 -1.91 -11.57 -13.88
C GLU A 77 -0.52 -11.08 -13.42
N MET A 78 -0.41 -9.79 -13.08
CA MET A 78 0.85 -9.20 -12.62
C MET A 78 1.33 -9.84 -11.32
N TYR A 79 0.41 -10.07 -10.36
CA TYR A 79 0.74 -10.71 -9.09
C TYR A 79 1.19 -12.16 -9.27
N ALA A 80 0.49 -12.95 -10.09
CA ALA A 80 0.88 -14.32 -10.41
C ALA A 80 2.27 -14.40 -11.05
N ARG A 81 2.62 -13.45 -11.95
CA ARG A 81 3.95 -13.37 -12.54
C ARG A 81 5.03 -13.04 -11.49
N ASN A 82 4.73 -12.15 -10.55
CA ASN A 82 5.65 -11.85 -9.44
C ASN A 82 5.90 -13.08 -8.56
N LEU A 83 4.84 -13.82 -8.21
CA LEU A 83 4.95 -15.07 -7.45
C LEU A 83 5.77 -16.13 -8.21
N LEU A 84 5.51 -16.30 -9.51
CA LEU A 84 6.27 -17.24 -10.33
C LEU A 84 7.76 -16.87 -10.34
N ASN A 85 8.09 -15.60 -10.57
CA ASN A 85 9.47 -15.14 -10.59
C ASN A 85 10.16 -15.29 -9.23
N PHE A 86 9.44 -15.06 -8.13
CA PHE A 86 9.94 -15.24 -6.78
C PHE A 86 10.17 -16.72 -6.45
N LEU A 87 9.26 -17.62 -6.85
CA LEU A 87 9.36 -19.04 -6.52
C LEU A 87 10.31 -19.82 -7.45
N LYS A 88 10.49 -19.36 -8.69
CA LYS A 88 11.28 -20.06 -9.71
C LYS A 88 12.69 -20.47 -9.25
N PRO A 89 13.47 -19.65 -8.54
CA PRO A 89 14.79 -20.05 -8.02
C PRO A 89 14.73 -21.17 -6.97
N ALA A 90 13.63 -21.27 -6.22
CA ALA A 90 13.42 -22.31 -5.20
C ALA A 90 12.75 -23.57 -5.75
N LEU A 91 12.41 -23.64 -7.03
CA LEU A 91 11.79 -24.82 -7.64
C LEU A 91 12.86 -25.72 -8.26
N ALA A 92 13.16 -26.84 -7.59
CA ALA A 92 14.07 -27.86 -8.08
C ALA A 92 13.30 -29.14 -8.42
N LYS A 93 13.30 -29.55 -9.69
CA LYS A 93 12.61 -30.78 -10.16
C LYS A 93 11.12 -30.87 -9.80
N GLY A 94 10.44 -29.73 -9.70
CA GLY A 94 9.02 -29.66 -9.33
C GLY A 94 8.76 -29.69 -7.82
N GLU A 95 9.81 -29.74 -7.00
CA GLU A 95 9.73 -29.64 -5.55
C GLU A 95 10.23 -28.28 -5.08
N LEU A 96 9.66 -27.82 -3.96
CA LEU A 96 10.09 -26.59 -3.31
C LEU A 96 11.35 -26.87 -2.47
N ALA A 97 12.50 -26.41 -2.98
CA ALA A 97 13.80 -26.49 -2.34
C ALA A 97 14.33 -25.07 -2.11
N ILE A 98 13.86 -24.43 -1.03
CA ILE A 98 14.30 -23.08 -0.65
C ILE A 98 15.73 -23.14 -0.11
N ASP A 99 16.64 -22.39 -0.74
CA ASP A 99 17.94 -22.10 -0.14
C ASP A 99 17.78 -20.98 0.89
N TRP A 100 17.94 -21.29 2.16
CA TRP A 100 17.84 -20.31 3.23
C TRP A 100 19.06 -19.39 3.35
N ASN A 101 20.13 -19.63 2.58
CA ASN A 101 21.25 -18.70 2.44
C ASN A 101 21.01 -17.66 1.34
N ASP A 102 20.00 -17.86 0.49
CA ASP A 102 19.58 -16.85 -0.47
C ASP A 102 18.95 -15.67 0.28
N GLU A 103 19.49 -14.48 0.05
CA GLU A 103 19.10 -13.27 0.77
C GLU A 103 17.62 -12.91 0.55
N VAL A 104 17.08 -13.14 -0.65
CA VAL A 104 15.69 -12.82 -0.99
C VAL A 104 14.76 -13.72 -0.18
N PHE A 105 15.01 -15.02 -0.12
CA PHE A 105 14.19 -15.93 0.69
C PHE A 105 14.38 -15.71 2.19
N ALA A 106 15.61 -15.49 2.66
CA ALA A 106 15.90 -15.25 4.06
C ALA A 106 15.22 -13.98 4.58
N GLN A 107 15.30 -12.86 3.85
CA GLN A 107 14.69 -11.58 4.24
C GLN A 107 13.16 -11.58 4.07
N SER A 108 12.62 -12.35 3.13
CA SER A 108 11.17 -12.47 2.94
C SER A 108 10.50 -13.41 3.96
N CYS A 109 11.28 -14.24 4.66
CA CYS A 109 10.74 -15.24 5.59
C CYS A 109 10.45 -14.65 6.98
N LEU A 110 9.16 -14.49 7.30
CA LEU A 110 8.75 -14.08 8.65
C LEU A 110 8.94 -15.19 9.69
N THR A 111 8.52 -16.42 9.35
CA THR A 111 8.54 -17.58 10.25
C THR A 111 8.87 -18.87 9.50
N HIS A 112 9.63 -19.76 10.12
CA HIS A 112 9.89 -21.10 9.59
C HIS A 112 10.13 -22.10 10.73
N ALA A 113 9.59 -23.31 10.60
CA ALA A 113 9.72 -24.40 11.58
C ALA A 113 9.39 -23.98 13.04
N GLY A 114 8.31 -23.20 13.21
CA GLY A 114 7.87 -22.71 14.53
C GLY A 114 8.71 -21.58 15.12
N GLN A 115 9.69 -21.05 14.39
CA GLN A 115 10.56 -19.94 14.83
C GLN A 115 10.29 -18.68 14.01
N ILE A 116 10.38 -17.52 14.66
CA ILE A 116 10.41 -16.22 13.97
C ILE A 116 11.80 -16.05 13.38
N LYS A 117 11.88 -15.81 12.06
CA LYS A 117 13.13 -15.62 11.32
C LYS A 117 13.43 -14.15 11.00
N HIS A 118 12.39 -13.32 10.95
CA HIS A 118 12.51 -11.89 10.68
C HIS A 118 12.66 -11.08 11.98
N GLU A 119 13.84 -10.48 12.18
CA GLU A 119 14.21 -9.76 13.40
C GLU A 119 13.24 -8.59 13.75
N PRO A 120 12.84 -7.71 12.81
CA PRO A 120 11.87 -6.66 13.12
C PRO A 120 10.53 -7.20 13.62
N THR A 121 10.06 -8.33 13.07
CA THR A 121 8.81 -8.98 13.52
C THR A 121 8.96 -9.54 14.93
N ALA A 122 10.11 -10.16 15.25
CA ALA A 122 10.38 -10.65 16.59
C ALA A 122 10.35 -9.51 17.61
N LYS A 123 10.98 -8.37 17.31
CA LYS A 123 10.96 -7.17 18.17
C LYS A 123 9.55 -6.60 18.35
N ALA A 124 8.78 -6.46 17.26
CA ALA A 124 7.42 -5.94 17.31
C ALA A 124 6.49 -6.79 18.20
N LEU A 125 6.62 -8.12 18.15
CA LEU A 125 5.81 -9.04 18.97
C LEU A 125 6.24 -9.07 20.45
N GLN A 126 7.51 -8.82 20.74
CA GLN A 126 8.02 -8.71 22.12
C GLN A 126 7.65 -7.37 22.78
N GLY A 127 7.58 -6.29 22.00
CA GLY A 127 7.21 -4.96 22.47
C GLY A 127 5.74 -4.78 22.86
N ASN A 128 4.87 -5.75 22.54
CA ASN A 128 3.44 -5.74 22.87
C ASN A 128 3.09 -6.49 24.18
N LYS A 129 4.09 -6.75 25.04
CA LYS A 129 3.92 -7.37 26.37
C LYS A 129 3.80 -6.34 27.53
N GLY A 130 3.31 -5.13 27.26
CA GLY A 130 3.12 -4.07 28.25
C GLY A 130 1.69 -3.54 28.24
#